data_AF-A0A3C7W330-F1
#
_entry.id   AF-A0A3C7W330-F1
#
_cell.length_a   1.000
_cell.length_b   1.000
_cell.length_c   1.000
_cell.angle_alpha   90.00
_cell.angle_beta   90.00
_cell.angle_gamma   90.00
#
_symmetry.space_group_name_H-M   'P 1'
#
loop_
_entity.id
_entity.type
_entity.pdbx_description
1 polymer ?
#
loop_
_entity_poly.entity_id
_entity_poly.type
_entity_poly.pdbx_seq_one_letter_code
_entity_poly.pdbx_strand_id
1 'polypeptide(L)'
;IDPAVADGSAIPIEERGPEEVTGFGVEQWAPAGTAVRHPAFDITPAGLVTALVTEAGIVERPDAAAVTALLKAVYRRRPSGSPATA
;
A
#
# COMPACT_ATOMS: atom_id res chain seq x y z
N ILE A 1 6.98 4.78 -2.14
CA ILE A 1 5.78 5.56 -2.50
C ILE A 1 5.68 5.55 -4.02
N ASP A 2 4.50 5.27 -4.56
CA ASP A 2 4.26 5.25 -6.01
C ASP A 2 3.70 6.61 -6.49
N PRO A 3 4.43 7.39 -7.29
CA PRO A 3 3.95 8.67 -7.82
C PRO A 3 3.10 8.54 -9.10
N ALA A 4 3.01 7.34 -9.69
CA ALA A 4 2.18 7.12 -10.89
C ALA A 4 0.69 7.02 -10.56
N VAL A 5 0.36 6.76 -9.29
CA VAL A 5 -1.00 6.63 -8.78
C VAL A 5 -1.43 7.96 -8.15
N ALA A 6 -2.52 8.55 -8.65
CA ALA A 6 -2.99 9.86 -8.21
C ALA A 6 -3.56 9.84 -6.78
N ASP A 7 -4.32 8.80 -6.43
CA ASP A 7 -4.92 8.61 -5.12
C ASP A 7 -5.25 7.13 -4.84
N GLY A 8 -5.70 6.85 -3.61
CA GLY A 8 -5.98 5.49 -3.16
C GLY A 8 -7.10 4.76 -3.91
N SER A 9 -7.98 5.46 -4.63
CA SER A 9 -9.07 4.81 -5.38
C SER A 9 -8.60 4.05 -6.61
N ALA A 10 -7.40 4.38 -7.11
CA ALA A 10 -6.78 3.70 -8.24
C ALA A 10 -5.89 2.50 -7.84
N ILE A 11 -5.75 2.22 -6.54
CA ILE A 11 -4.97 1.08 -6.05
C ILE A 11 -5.82 -0.19 -6.20
N PRO A 12 -5.40 -1.18 -7.00
CA PRO A 12 -6.13 -2.43 -7.12
C PRO A 12 -6.10 -3.20 -5.80
N ILE A 13 -7.26 -3.67 -5.34
CA ILE A 13 -7.39 -4.49 -4.14
C ILE A 13 -7.46 -5.96 -4.54
N GLU A 14 -6.46 -6.74 -4.15
CA GLU A 14 -6.43 -8.19 -4.33
C GLU A 14 -7.55 -8.85 -3.51
N GLU A 15 -8.31 -9.76 -4.11
CA GLU A 15 -9.22 -10.68 -3.42
C GLU A 15 -8.57 -12.08 -3.42
N ARG A 16 -8.34 -12.64 -2.23
CA ARG A 16 -7.67 -13.93 -2.04
C ARG A 16 -8.69 -15.06 -1.92
N GLY A 17 -8.19 -16.30 -1.94
CA GLY A 17 -9.03 -17.48 -1.84
C GLY A 17 -9.85 -17.51 -0.54
N PRO A 18 -11.08 -18.04 -0.59
CA PRO A 18 -11.95 -18.13 0.59
C PRO A 18 -11.41 -19.07 1.67
N GLU A 19 -10.54 -20.02 1.29
CA GLU A 19 -9.97 -21.03 2.19
C GLU A 19 -9.18 -20.44 3.35
N GLU A 20 -8.55 -19.27 3.18
CA GLU A 20 -7.82 -18.55 4.23
C GLU A 20 -8.76 -17.95 5.30
N VAL A 21 -10.06 -17.81 4.99
CA VAL A 21 -11.09 -17.32 5.91
C VAL A 21 -11.93 -18.46 6.46
N THR A 22 -12.17 -19.53 5.69
CA THR A 22 -13.04 -20.65 6.14
C THR A 22 -12.33 -21.64 7.05
N GLY A 23 -10.99 -21.69 7.02
CA GLY A 23 -10.20 -22.60 7.83
C GLY A 23 -8.69 -22.41 7.67
N PHE A 24 -7.91 -23.34 8.21
CA PHE A 24 -6.47 -23.41 8.00
C PHE A 24 -5.96 -24.84 8.21
N GLY A 25 -5.11 -25.31 7.30
CA GLY A 25 -4.64 -26.69 7.32
C GLY A 25 -5.80 -27.68 7.17
N VAL A 26 -5.93 -28.60 8.13
CA VAL A 26 -7.03 -29.59 8.15
C VAL A 26 -8.28 -29.10 8.88
N GLU A 27 -8.20 -27.98 9.59
CA GLU A 27 -9.30 -27.46 10.41
C GLU A 27 -10.20 -26.53 9.59
N GLN A 28 -11.51 -26.67 9.77
CA GLN A 28 -12.53 -25.81 9.15
C GLN A 28 -13.47 -25.29 10.24
N TRP A 29 -13.48 -23.98 10.45
CA TRP A 29 -14.35 -23.34 11.44
C TRP A 29 -15.59 -22.73 10.79
N ALA A 30 -15.54 -22.38 9.50
CA ALA A 30 -16.72 -21.96 8.77
C ALA A 30 -17.51 -23.20 8.28
N PRO A 31 -18.85 -23.18 8.34
CA PRO A 31 -19.68 -24.21 7.73
C PRO A 31 -19.36 -24.39 6.23
N ALA A 32 -19.45 -25.63 5.74
CA ALA A 32 -19.23 -25.95 4.34
C ALA A 32 -20.16 -25.11 3.42
N GLY A 33 -19.59 -24.52 2.38
CA GLY A 33 -20.32 -23.68 1.42
C GLY A 33 -20.55 -22.23 1.86
N THR A 34 -19.98 -21.79 3.00
CA THR A 34 -20.02 -20.39 3.41
C THR A 34 -19.42 -19.48 2.34
N ALA A 35 -20.20 -18.52 1.84
CA ALA A 35 -19.70 -17.50 0.93
C ALA A 35 -18.82 -16.50 1.70
N VAL A 36 -17.66 -16.20 1.12
CA VAL A 36 -16.65 -15.31 1.73
C VAL A 36 -16.34 -14.17 0.76
N ARG A 37 -16.10 -12.99 1.32
CA ARG A 37 -15.38 -11.90 0.66
C ARG A 37 -14.04 -11.76 1.38
N HIS A 38 -12.93 -11.73 0.64
CA HIS A 38 -11.59 -11.77 1.23
C HIS A 38 -10.63 -10.77 0.54
N PRO A 39 -10.85 -9.46 0.70
CA PRO A 39 -9.90 -8.47 0.24
C PRO A 39 -8.64 -8.54 1.10
N ALA A 40 -7.47 -8.68 0.47
CA ALA A 40 -6.19 -8.77 1.17
C ALA A 40 -5.73 -7.41 1.74
N PHE A 41 -6.25 -6.32 1.18
CA PHE A 41 -5.86 -4.95 1.52
C PHE A 41 -7.08 -4.04 1.63
N ASP A 42 -6.90 -2.94 2.35
CA ASP A 42 -7.81 -1.79 2.35
C ASP A 42 -7.03 -0.48 2.12
N ILE A 43 -7.76 0.62 2.00
CA ILE A 43 -7.19 1.96 1.82
C ILE A 43 -7.46 2.79 3.07
N THR A 44 -6.39 3.28 3.69
CA THR A 44 -6.46 4.30 4.73
C THR A 44 -6.30 5.69 4.10
N PRO A 45 -7.33 6.57 4.11
CA PRO A 45 -7.19 7.95 3.65
C PRO A 45 -6.08 8.71 4.39
N ALA A 46 -5.34 9.54 3.67
CA ALA A 46 -4.19 10.28 4.22
C ALA A 46 -4.54 11.15 5.44
N GLY A 47 -5.76 11.70 5.49
CA GLY A 47 -6.25 12.48 6.64
C GLY A 47 -6.41 11.68 7.94
N LEU A 48 -6.36 10.35 7.90
CA LEU A 48 -6.35 9.47 9.07
C LEU A 48 -4.92 9.05 9.49
N VAL A 49 -3.89 9.47 8.73
CA VAL A 49 -2.50 9.10 8.98
C VAL A 49 -1.78 10.24 9.69
N THR A 50 -1.20 9.98 10.87
CA THR A 50 -0.43 10.98 11.61
C THR A 50 0.90 11.31 10.92
N ALA A 51 1.62 10.29 10.47
CA ALA A 51 2.91 10.46 9.79
C ALA A 51 3.26 9.26 8.91
N LEU A 52 4.06 9.50 7.86
CA LEU A 52 4.77 8.47 7.11
C LEU A 52 6.23 8.46 7.56
N VAL A 53 6.72 7.31 8.03
CA VAL A 53 8.14 7.14 8.41
C VAL A 53 8.86 6.44 7.26
N THR A 54 9.95 7.04 6.78
CA THR A 54 10.75 6.55 5.66
C THR A 54 12.24 6.62 6.00
N GLU A 55 13.08 5.96 5.20
CA GLU A 55 14.54 6.06 5.29
C GLU A 55 15.06 7.48 5.01
N ALA A 56 14.27 8.30 4.33
CA ALA A 56 14.57 9.69 4.04
C ALA A 56 14.09 10.67 5.12
N GLY A 57 13.46 10.16 6.19
CA GLY A 57 12.91 10.94 7.30
C GLY A 57 11.41 10.75 7.51
N ILE A 58 10.81 11.63 8.30
CA ILE A 58 9.39 11.58 8.70
C ILE A 58 8.60 12.66 7.95
N VAL A 59 7.45 12.29 7.38
CA VAL A 59 6.46 13.22 6.81
C VAL A 59 5.24 13.25 7.73
N GLU A 60 5.11 14.31 8.54
CA GLU A 60 3.92 14.52 9.39
C GLU A 60 2.73 15.02 8.56
N ARG A 61 1.51 14.60 8.93
CA ARG A 61 0.25 14.94 8.24
C ARG A 61 0.38 14.84 6.72
N PRO A 62 0.64 13.62 6.19
CA PRO A 62 1.01 13.44 4.80
C PRO A 62 -0.09 13.92 3.85
N ASP A 63 0.32 14.67 2.85
CA ASP A 63 -0.49 15.05 1.69
C ASP A 63 0.33 14.89 0.40
N ALA A 64 -0.32 15.11 -0.75
CA ALA A 64 0.32 14.98 -2.06
C ALA A 64 1.54 15.92 -2.23
N ALA A 65 1.49 17.12 -1.64
CA ALA A 65 2.56 18.10 -1.75
C ALA A 65 3.79 17.69 -0.94
N ALA A 66 3.60 17.25 0.31
CA ALA A 66 4.65 16.79 1.21
C ALA A 66 5.33 15.53 0.64
N VAL A 67 4.54 14.58 0.14
CA VAL A 67 5.04 13.37 -0.54
C VAL A 67 5.84 13.72 -1.79
N THR A 68 5.36 14.65 -2.62
CA THR A 68 6.09 15.12 -3.80
C THR A 68 7.41 15.78 -3.42
N ALA A 69 7.43 16.58 -2.36
CA ALA A 69 8.65 17.23 -1.86
C ALA A 69 9.67 16.19 -1.37
N LEU A 70 9.22 15.16 -0.65
CA LEU A 70 10.06 14.03 -0.22
C LEU A 70 10.69 13.33 -1.43
N LEU A 71 9.87 12.91 -2.41
CA LEU A 71 10.35 12.21 -3.60
C LEU A 71 11.37 13.06 -4.39
N LYS A 72 11.10 14.36 -4.58
CA LYS A 72 12.06 15.28 -5.23
C LYS A 72 13.37 15.42 -4.43
N ALA A 73 13.31 15.41 -3.10
CA ALA A 73 14.51 15.45 -2.27
C ALA A 73 15.34 14.16 -2.39
N VAL A 74 14.68 13.00 -2.46
CA VAL A 74 15.32 11.69 -2.65
C VAL A 74 15.95 11.59 -4.04
N TYR A 75 15.22 11.89 -5.12
CA TYR A 75 15.73 11.80 -6.49
C TYR A 75 16.91 12.76 -6.75
N ARG A 76 16.93 13.95 -6.14
CA ARG A 76 18.06 14.90 -6.25
C ARG A 76 19.34 14.41 -5.56
N ARG A 77 19.21 13.55 -4.55
CA ARG A 77 20.35 13.01 -3.79
C ARG A 77 20.97 11.78 -4.44
N ARG A 78 20.32 11.18 -5.45
CA ARG A 78 20.89 10.05 -6.20
C ARG A 78 22.03 10.59 -7.08
N PRO A 79 23.30 10.18 -6.86
CA PRO A 79 24.38 10.58 -7.75
C PRO A 79 24.04 10.09 -9.16
N SER A 80 24.26 10.95 -10.16
CA SER A 80 23.98 10.67 -11.56
C SER A 80 24.73 9.41 -12.02
N GLY A 81 24.03 8.27 -12.07
CA GLY A 81 24.62 6.98 -12.41
C GLY A 81 23.57 5.89 -12.67
N SER A 82 23.36 5.65 -13.96
CA SER A 82 22.61 4.56 -14.63
C SER A 82 21.08 4.70 -14.75
N PRO A 83 20.51 4.66 -15.98
CA PRO A 83 19.07 4.60 -16.18
C PRO A 83 18.54 3.25 -15.69
N ALA A 84 17.44 3.25 -14.95
CA ALA A 84 16.67 2.03 -14.74
C ALA A 84 16.03 1.70 -16.10
N THR A 85 16.52 0.63 -16.73
CA THR A 85 15.98 0.06 -17.95
C THR A 85 14.52 -0.36 -17.72
N ALA A 86 13.73 -0.15 -18.78
CA ALA A 86 12.34 -0.50 -19.04
C ALA A 86 11.68 -1.60 -18.19
#